data_AF-A0A167HLI7-F1
#
_entry.id   AF-A0A167HLI7-F1
#
_cell.length_a   1.000
_cell.length_b   1.000
_cell.length_c   1.000
_cell.angle_alpha   90.00
_cell.angle_beta   90.00
_cell.angle_gamma   90.00
#
_symmetry.space_group_name_H-M   'P 1'
#
loop_
_entity.id
_entity.type
_entity.pdbx_description
1 polymer ?
#
loop_
_entity_poly.entity_id
_entity_poly.type
_entity_poly.pdbx_seq_one_letter_code
_entity_poly.pdbx_strand_id
1 'polypeptide(L)'
;MIEQKKTCKTTITDEEYFLNDRIPHGSAVGLRNVYSEEQLKQRIPMRDVKWEEKEGDYIEVWYELKNEKWILVDSYKYDRSTKF
;
A
#
# COMPACT_ATOMS: atom_id res chain seq x y z
N MET A 1 17.78 -21.26 -26.03
CA MET A 1 17.74 -19.92 -25.38
C MET A 1 16.49 -19.90 -24.54
N ILE A 2 16.62 -20.08 -23.23
CA ILE A 2 15.47 -20.06 -22.31
C ILE A 2 15.43 -18.66 -21.71
N GLU A 3 14.38 -17.90 -22.03
CA GLU A 3 14.08 -16.62 -21.39
C GLU A 3 14.12 -16.80 -19.87
N GLN A 4 15.13 -16.21 -19.24
CA GLN A 4 15.17 -16.12 -17.79
C GLN A 4 14.02 -15.21 -17.36
N LYS A 5 12.99 -15.82 -16.76
CA LYS A 5 11.89 -15.14 -16.06
C LYS A 5 12.49 -14.04 -15.20
N LYS A 6 12.22 -12.81 -15.62
CA LYS A 6 12.72 -11.55 -15.09
C LYS A 6 12.10 -11.34 -13.69
N THR A 7 12.62 -12.04 -12.68
CA THR A 7 12.31 -11.97 -11.24
C THR A 7 11.66 -10.63 -10.86
N CYS A 8 10.37 -10.65 -10.50
CA CYS A 8 9.74 -9.57 -9.75
C CYS A 8 10.40 -9.58 -8.37
N LYS A 9 11.26 -8.60 -8.11
CA LYS A 9 12.10 -8.57 -6.92
C LYS A 9 11.33 -7.93 -5.77
N THR A 10 11.06 -8.77 -4.78
CA THR A 10 10.93 -8.49 -3.35
C THR A 10 9.84 -7.50 -2.93
N THR A 11 8.69 -8.06 -2.53
CA THR A 11 7.79 -7.38 -1.59
C THR A 11 8.61 -6.85 -0.42
N ILE A 12 8.61 -5.53 -0.23
CA ILE A 12 9.34 -4.85 0.83
C ILE A 12 8.59 -5.02 2.15
N THR A 13 7.28 -4.79 2.11
CA THR A 13 6.37 -4.95 3.26
C THR A 13 5.06 -5.54 2.78
N ASP A 14 4.45 -6.34 3.65
CA ASP A 14 3.11 -6.91 3.52
C ASP A 14 2.54 -7.00 4.94
N GLU A 15 1.81 -5.96 5.34
CA GLU A 15 1.40 -5.76 6.72
C GLU A 15 -0.10 -5.54 6.82
N GLU A 16 -0.73 -6.20 7.80
CA GLU A 16 -2.11 -5.95 8.17
C GLU A 16 -2.17 -5.05 9.42
N TYR A 17 -3.08 -4.08 9.41
CA TYR A 17 -3.26 -3.12 10.50
C TYR A 17 -4.71 -2.64 10.55
N PHE A 18 -5.10 -1.96 11.62
CA PHE A 18 -6.37 -1.21 11.63
C PHE A 18 -6.12 0.25 11.25
N LEU A 19 -6.98 0.81 10.41
CA LEU A 19 -6.82 2.17 9.88
C LEU A 19 -6.64 3.24 10.98
N ASN A 20 -7.34 3.10 12.11
CA ASN A 20 -7.25 4.01 13.25
C ASN A 20 -5.94 3.86 14.06
N ASP A 21 -5.20 2.75 13.91
CA ASP A 21 -3.97 2.49 14.64
C ASP A 21 -2.74 3.13 13.96
N ARG A 22 -2.88 3.54 12.69
CA ARG A 22 -1.87 4.33 11.96
C ARG A 22 -2.46 5.66 11.55
N ILE A 23 -1.84 6.76 12.00
CA ILE A 23 -2.08 8.05 11.34
C ILE A 23 -1.49 7.93 9.93
N PRO A 24 -2.27 8.15 8.85
CA PRO A 24 -1.72 8.09 7.50
C PRO A 24 -0.70 9.24 7.36
N HIS A 25 0.58 8.87 7.36
CA HIS A 25 1.73 9.75 7.13
C HIS A 25 2.42 9.32 5.84
N GLY A 26 3.09 10.25 5.18
CA GLY A 26 3.82 9.99 3.94
C GLY A 26 2.94 9.52 2.79
N SER A 27 3.31 8.41 2.14
CA SER A 27 2.57 7.82 1.01
C SER A 27 1.13 7.49 1.37
N ALA A 28 0.87 7.09 2.62
CA ALA A 28 -0.47 6.80 3.11
C ALA A 28 -1.38 8.05 3.25
N VAL A 29 -0.87 9.28 3.06
CA VAL A 29 -1.72 10.48 2.98
C VAL A 29 -2.77 10.35 1.87
N GLY A 30 -2.50 9.58 0.82
CA GLY A 30 -3.49 9.24 -0.23
C GLY A 30 -4.79 8.66 0.34
N LEU A 31 -4.72 7.91 1.44
CA LEU A 31 -5.90 7.34 2.11
C LEU A 31 -6.84 8.41 2.68
N ARG A 32 -6.36 9.63 2.95
CA ARG A 32 -7.21 10.76 3.38
C ARG A 32 -8.08 11.30 2.24
N ASN A 33 -7.75 11.00 0.99
CA ASN A 33 -8.59 11.32 -0.16
C ASN A 33 -9.71 10.28 -0.35
N VAL A 34 -9.56 9.09 0.24
CA VAL A 34 -10.50 7.97 0.11
C VAL A 34 -11.45 7.89 1.30
N TYR A 35 -10.91 8.08 2.52
CA TYR A 35 -11.67 7.99 3.76
C TYR A 35 -11.92 9.37 4.37
N SER A 36 -13.15 9.60 4.83
CA SER A 36 -13.48 10.77 5.65
C SER A 36 -12.77 10.76 7.01
N GLU A 37 -12.69 11.92 7.68
CA GLU A 37 -12.10 12.01 9.01
C GLU A 37 -12.78 11.12 10.06
N GLU A 38 -14.08 10.85 9.90
CA GLU A 38 -14.81 9.93 10.77
C GLU A 38 -14.41 8.48 10.50
N GLN A 39 -14.25 8.10 9.22
CA GLN A 39 -13.81 6.75 8.83
C GLN A 39 -12.35 6.48 9.23
N LEU A 40 -11.48 7.49 9.20
CA LEU A 40 -10.10 7.37 9.68
C LEU A 40 -10.01 7.04 11.18
N LYS A 41 -11.07 7.28 11.95
CA LYS A 41 -11.16 6.92 13.38
C LYS A 41 -11.77 5.53 13.60
N GLN A 42 -12.25 4.87 12.54
CA GLN A 42 -12.87 3.55 12.62
C GLN A 42 -11.83 2.44 12.54
N ARG A 43 -12.15 1.32 13.18
CA ARG A 43 -11.32 0.11 13.21
C ARG A 43 -11.51 -0.72 11.94
N ILE A 44 -11.11 -0.14 10.81
CA ILE A 44 -11.19 -0.76 9.48
C ILE A 44 -9.94 -1.64 9.28
N PRO A 45 -10.08 -2.96 9.02
CA PRO A 45 -8.94 -3.81 8.74
C PRO A 45 -8.36 -3.47 7.36
N MET A 46 -7.08 -3.15 7.35
CA MET A 46 -6.32 -2.73 6.18
C MET A 46 -5.14 -3.68 5.97
N ARG A 47 -4.72 -3.79 4.72
CA ARG A 47 -3.48 -4.45 4.32
C ARG A 47 -2.69 -3.53 3.42
N ASP A 48 -1.44 -3.28 3.76
CA ASP A 48 -0.49 -2.46 3.01
C ASP A 48 0.58 -3.37 2.42
N VAL A 49 0.74 -3.29 1.11
CA VAL A 49 1.75 -4.05 0.37
C VAL A 49 2.63 -3.09 -0.42
N LYS A 50 3.95 -3.18 -0.21
CA LYS A 50 4.94 -2.36 -0.90
C LYS A 50 5.89 -3.22 -1.71
N TRP A 51 6.19 -2.80 -2.94
CA TRP A 51 7.16 -3.44 -3.83
C TRP A 51 8.22 -2.45 -4.29
N GLU A 52 9.42 -2.96 -4.56
CA GLU A 52 10.46 -2.25 -5.32
C GLU A 52 10.39 -2.68 -6.78
N GLU A 53 10.26 -1.73 -7.70
CA GLU A 53 10.37 -1.98 -9.13
C GLU A 53 11.83 -1.98 -9.59
N LYS A 54 12.07 -2.52 -10.79
CA LYS A 54 13.43 -2.74 -11.34
C LYS A 54 14.25 -1.45 -11.51
N GLU A 55 13.59 -0.30 -11.65
CA GLU A 55 14.24 1.00 -11.86
C GLU A 55 14.42 1.79 -10.56
N GLY A 56 14.07 1.21 -9.41
CA GLY A 56 14.16 1.86 -8.10
C GLY A 56 12.89 2.59 -7.68
N ASP A 57 11.86 2.61 -8.52
CA ASP A 57 10.53 3.06 -8.13
C ASP A 57 9.94 2.14 -7.06
N TYR A 58 9.08 2.69 -6.22
CA TYR A 58 8.27 1.97 -5.25
C TYR A 58 6.81 2.02 -5.66
N ILE A 59 6.12 0.90 -5.44
CA ILE A 59 4.66 0.84 -5.52
C ILE A 59 4.17 0.44 -4.15
N GLU A 60 3.20 1.17 -3.64
CA GLU A 60 2.50 0.90 -2.38
C GLU A 60 1.01 0.75 -2.68
N VAL A 61 0.39 -0.29 -2.14
CA VAL A 61 -1.00 -0.62 -2.42
C VAL A 61 -1.70 -0.96 -1.12
N TRP A 62 -2.86 -0.33 -0.94
CA TRP A 62 -3.70 -0.54 0.22
C TRP A 62 -4.96 -1.32 -0.15
N TYR A 63 -5.28 -2.30 0.68
CA TYR A 63 -6.50 -3.09 0.58
C TYR A 63 -7.32 -2.96 1.87
N GLU A 64 -8.64 -3.07 1.75
CA GLU A 64 -9.58 -3.12 2.86
C GLU A 64 -10.27 -4.49 2.88
N LEU A 65 -10.43 -5.07 4.08
CA LEU A 65 -11.15 -6.33 4.22
C LEU A 65 -12.66 -6.09 4.19
N LYS A 66 -13.35 -6.53 3.14
CA LYS A 66 -14.81 -6.51 2.99
C LYS A 66 -15.34 -7.90 2.69
N ASN A 67 -16.33 -8.35 3.46
CA ASN A 67 -16.95 -9.67 3.25
C ASN A 67 -15.91 -10.79 3.08
N GLU A 68 -14.93 -10.84 3.99
CA GLU A 68 -13.84 -11.82 4.01
C GLU A 68 -12.87 -11.75 2.81
N LYS A 69 -12.90 -10.66 2.03
CA LYS A 69 -12.02 -10.46 0.87
C LYS A 69 -11.27 -9.13 0.95
N TRP A 70 -10.00 -9.16 0.59
CA TRP A 70 -9.20 -7.95 0.43
C TRP A 70 -9.56 -7.25 -0.88
N ILE A 71 -10.09 -6.02 -0.77
CA ILE A 71 -10.50 -5.20 -1.90
C ILE A 71 -9.53 -4.03 -2.02
N LEU A 72 -9.05 -3.78 -3.24
CA LEU A 72 -8.17 -2.65 -3.54
C LEU A 72 -8.86 -1.33 -3.17
N VAL A 73 -8.17 -0.51 -2.38
CA VAL A 73 -8.62 0.81 -1.96
C VAL A 73 -7.95 1.87 -2.81
N ASP A 74 -6.62 1.88 -2.82
CA ASP A 74 -5.81 2.82 -3.58
C ASP A 74 -4.40 2.24 -3.81
N SER A 75 -3.67 2.88 -4.72
CA SER A 75 -2.30 2.53 -5.08
C SER A 75 -1.51 3.79 -5.37
N TYR A 76 -0.27 3.84 -4.89
CA TYR A 76 0.61 4.98 -5.11
C TYR A 76 1.97 4.51 -5.59
N LYS A 77 2.44 5.12 -6.68
CA LYS A 77 3.77 4.88 -7.24
C LYS A 77 4.65 6.10 -7.00
N TYR A 78 5.86 5.89 -6.50
CA TYR A 78 6.82 6.95 -6.21
C TYR A 78 8.26 6.53 -6.43
N ASP A 79 9.10 7.46 -6.89
CA ASP A 79 10.53 7.22 -7.07
C ASP A 79 11.25 7.19 -5.71
N ARG A 80 12.40 6.51 -5.64
CA ARG A 80 13.23 6.40 -4.42
C ARG A 80 13.74 7.73 -3.86
N SER A 81 13.85 8.76 -4.70
CA SER A 81 14.21 10.12 -4.27
C SER A 81 13.06 10.87 -3.60
N THR A 82 11.83 10.35 -3.68
CA THR A 82 10.66 10.93 -3.02
C THR A 82 10.82 10.83 -1.52
N LYS A 83 10.87 12.00 -0.85
CA LYS A 83 10.89 12.10 0.62
C LYS A 83 9.50 12.42 1.13
N PHE A 84 9.05 11.65 2.10
CA PHE A 84 7.76 11.78 2.77
C PHE A 84 7.91 12.41 4.15
#